data_AF-A0A1Q7BTD3-F1
#
_entry.id   AF-A0A1Q7BTD3-F1
#
_cell.length_a   1.000
_cell.length_b   1.000
_cell.length_c   1.000
_cell.angle_alpha   90.00
_cell.angle_beta   90.00
_cell.angle_gamma   90.00
#
_symmetry.space_group_name_H-M   'P 1'
#
loop_
_entity.id
_entity.type
_entity.pdbx_description
1 polymer ?
#
loop_
_entity_poly.entity_id
_entity_poly.type
_entity_poly.pdbx_seq_one_letter_code
_entity_poly.pdbx_strand_id
1 'polypeptide(L)'
;MLRSFDDTFGCEAIHRHRNPTGWSPPPPAVSAWPAVAAVRMMGAAFCEGLAAHREYEALRSRGITHERALREALGLGCSRLPRETVTPLYFAGRA
;
A
#
# COMPACT_ATOMS: atom_id res chain seq x y z
N MET A 1 -2.16 -15.68 -16.76
CA MET A 1 -0.70 -15.67 -16.95
C MET A 1 -0.18 -14.27 -16.62
N LEU A 2 0.25 -14.05 -15.38
CA LEU A 2 0.94 -12.82 -14.98
C LEU A 2 2.43 -13.07 -15.17
N ARG A 3 3.06 -12.23 -15.99
CA ARG A 3 4.48 -12.32 -16.33
C ARG A 3 5.32 -12.25 -15.05
N SER A 4 6.23 -13.21 -14.90
CA SER A 4 7.32 -13.18 -13.94
C SER A 4 8.06 -11.86 -14.11
N PHE A 5 8.19 -11.06 -13.05
CA PHE A 5 9.16 -9.97 -13.04
C PHE A 5 10.51 -10.63 -12.81
N ASP A 6 11.24 -10.89 -13.89
CA ASP A 6 12.58 -11.44 -13.83
C ASP A 6 13.49 -10.52 -13.00
N ASP A 7 14.05 -11.11 -11.93
CA ASP A 7 15.09 -10.58 -11.05
C ASP A 7 16.39 -10.30 -11.82
N THR A 8 16.40 -9.24 -12.62
CA THR A 8 17.63 -8.73 -13.27
C THR A 8 17.76 -7.23 -13.08
N PHE A 9 17.60 -6.74 -11.84
CA PHE A 9 18.30 -5.51 -11.45
C PHE A 9 19.75 -5.87 -11.10
N GLY A 10 20.51 -6.18 -12.15
CA GLY A 10 21.96 -6.32 -12.08
C GLY A 10 22.56 -4.98 -11.69
N CYS A 11 22.81 -4.79 -10.40
CA CYS A 11 23.83 -3.85 -9.95
C CYS A 11 25.18 -4.44 -10.36
N GLU A 12 25.55 -4.30 -11.64
CA GLU A 12 26.91 -4.58 -12.07
C GLU A 12 27.85 -3.69 -11.27
N ALA A 13 28.55 -4.34 -10.35
CA ALA A 13 29.73 -3.83 -9.72
C ALA A 13 30.77 -3.57 -10.83
N ILE A 14 30.79 -2.34 -11.34
CA ILE A 14 31.92 -1.85 -12.14
C ILE A 14 33.10 -1.71 -11.18
N HIS A 15 33.77 -2.82 -10.92
CA HIS A 15 34.97 -2.88 -10.09
C HIS A 15 36.12 -3.49 -10.86
N ARG A 16 36.54 -2.86 -11.95
CA ARG A 16 37.92 -2.97 -12.46
C ARG A 16 38.41 -1.67 -13.08
N HIS A 17 38.80 -0.74 -12.22
CA HIS A 17 39.87 0.19 -12.57
C HIS A 17 41.08 -0.10 -11.68
N ARG A 18 42.05 -0.82 -12.24
CA ARG A 18 43.36 -1.07 -11.62
C ARG A 18 44.13 0.25 -11.67
N ASN A 19 44.22 0.98 -10.55
CA ASN A 19 45.20 2.05 -10.40
C ASN A 19 46.33 1.55 -9.49
N PRO A 20 47.60 1.44 -9.96
CA PRO A 20 48.68 0.87 -9.16
C PRO A 20 49.22 1.81 -8.07
N THR A 21 48.89 3.10 -8.07
CA THR A 21 49.50 4.06 -7.12
C THR A 21 48.56 5.23 -6.87
N GLY A 22 48.14 5.40 -5.62
CA GLY A 22 47.36 6.55 -5.18
C GLY A 22 46.29 6.13 -4.19
N TRP A 23 46.59 6.26 -2.90
CA TRP A 23 45.60 6.14 -1.84
C TRP A 23 44.43 7.09 -2.13
N SER A 24 43.28 6.52 -2.49
CA SER A 24 42.02 7.24 -2.55
C SER A 24 41.19 6.80 -1.34
N PRO A 25 40.59 7.72 -0.57
CA PRO A 25 39.70 7.32 0.51
C PRO A 25 38.56 6.45 -0.05
N PRO A 26 38.08 5.44 0.70
CA PRO A 26 36.96 4.64 0.25
C PRO A 26 35.78 5.57 -0.06
N PRO A 27 35.04 5.33 -1.16
CA PRO A 27 33.83 6.10 -1.44
C PRO A 27 32.92 6.00 -0.21
N PRO A 28 32.21 7.10 0.16
CA PRO A 28 31.27 7.03 1.25
C PRO A 28 30.30 5.89 0.95
N ALA A 29 30.22 4.93 1.88
CA ALA A 29 29.32 3.79 1.75
C ALA A 29 27.90 4.34 1.64
N VAL A 30 27.40 4.47 0.42
CA VAL A 30 26.03 4.88 0.16
C VAL A 30 25.18 3.79 0.80
N SER A 31 24.57 4.10 1.93
CA SER A 31 23.77 3.15 2.68
C SER A 31 22.61 2.74 1.79
N ALA A 32 22.71 1.57 1.14
CA ALA A 32 21.67 1.02 0.28
C ALA A 32 20.49 0.45 1.10
N TRP A 33 20.70 0.27 2.41
CA TRP A 33 19.75 -0.33 3.34
C TRP A 33 18.42 0.43 3.44
N PRO A 34 18.37 1.77 3.54
CA PRO A 34 17.12 2.53 3.52
C PRO A 34 16.39 2.41 2.18
N ALA A 35 17.12 2.37 1.06
CA ALA A 35 16.51 2.21 -0.26
C ALA A 35 15.88 0.81 -0.42
N VAL A 36 16.56 -0.24 0.01
CA VAL A 36 16.02 -1.62 0.01
C VAL A 36 14.78 -1.72 0.92
N ALA A 37 14.82 -1.10 2.10
CA ALA A 37 13.65 -1.06 2.98
C ALA A 37 12.46 -0.35 2.34
N ALA A 38 12.69 0.81 1.70
CA ALA A 38 11.65 1.56 1.00
C ALA A 38 11.03 0.74 -0.14
N VAL A 39 11.84 0.07 -0.97
CA VAL A 39 11.35 -0.78 -2.07
C VAL A 39 10.52 -1.95 -1.53
N ARG A 40 10.95 -2.59 -0.43
CA ARG A 40 10.18 -3.67 0.20
C ARG A 40 8.82 -3.17 0.73
N MET A 41 8.79 -2.00 1.36
CA MET A 41 7.54 -1.38 1.83
C MET A 41 6.60 -1.04 0.68
N MET A 42 7.13 -0.50 -0.43
CA MET A 42 6.34 -0.23 -1.64
C MET A 42 5.77 -1.51 -2.23
N GLY A 43 6.58 -2.58 -2.30
CA GLY A 43 6.13 -3.89 -2.77
C GLY A 43 5.02 -4.49 -1.90
N ALA A 44 5.16 -4.40 -0.58
CA ALA A 44 4.13 -4.86 0.36
C ALA A 44 2.82 -4.09 0.17
N ALA A 45 2.87 -2.75 0.13
CA ALA A 45 1.70 -1.91 -0.09
C ALA A 45 1.02 -2.19 -1.46
N PHE A 46 1.82 -2.46 -2.50
CA PHE A 46 1.29 -2.83 -3.82
C PHE A 46 0.57 -4.19 -3.79
N CYS A 47 1.15 -5.19 -3.14
CA CYS A 47 0.53 -6.51 -2.97
C CYS A 47 -0.78 -6.42 -2.17
N GLU A 48 -0.79 -5.65 -1.09
CA GLU A 48 -2.00 -5.38 -0.29
C GLU A 48 -3.09 -4.70 -1.12
N GLY A 49 -2.73 -3.67 -1.89
CA GLY A 49 -3.67 -2.99 -2.80
C GLY A 49 -4.26 -3.93 -3.86
N LEU A 50 -3.45 -4.82 -4.43
CA LEU A 50 -3.92 -5.83 -5.39
C LEU A 50 -4.86 -6.84 -4.75
N ALA A 51 -4.60 -7.27 -3.52
CA ALA A 51 -5.48 -8.17 -2.79
C ALA A 51 -6.84 -7.50 -2.53
N ALA A 52 -6.84 -6.28 -2.01
CA ALA A 52 -8.05 -5.49 -1.80
C ALA A 52 -8.84 -5.27 -3.11
N HIS A 53 -8.15 -4.98 -4.23
CA HIS A 53 -8.83 -4.83 -5.51
C HIS A 53 -9.50 -6.12 -6.00
N ARG A 54 -8.85 -7.28 -5.81
CA ARG A 54 -9.46 -8.59 -6.13
C ARG A 54 -10.70 -8.88 -5.28
N GLU A 55 -10.66 -8.53 -4.00
CA GLU A 55 -11.82 -8.65 -3.12
C GLU A 55 -12.96 -7.74 -3.57
N TYR A 56 -12.65 -6.49 -3.91
CA TYR A 56 -13.63 -5.56 -4.49
C TYR A 56 -14.31 -6.14 -5.73
N GLU A 57 -13.54 -6.66 -6.70
CA GLU A 57 -14.09 -7.27 -7.92
C GLU A 57 -14.93 -8.52 -7.59
N ALA A 58 -14.50 -9.34 -6.63
CA ALA A 58 -15.28 -10.48 -6.17
C ALA A 58 -16.63 -10.03 -5.55
N LEU A 59 -16.65 -8.96 -4.77
CA LEU A 59 -17.88 -8.39 -4.20
C LEU A 59 -18.78 -7.79 -5.29
N ARG A 60 -18.20 -7.11 -6.28
CA ARG A 60 -18.94 -6.57 -7.45
C ARG A 60 -19.57 -7.68 -8.29
N SER A 61 -18.86 -8.79 -8.50
CA SER A 61 -19.39 -9.96 -9.21
C SER A 61 -20.57 -10.62 -8.50
N ARG A 62 -20.65 -10.46 -7.16
CA ARG A 62 -21.77 -10.92 -6.33
C ARG A 62 -22.94 -9.92 -6.29
N GLY A 63 -22.86 -8.82 -7.03
CA GLY A 63 -23.91 -7.81 -7.10
C GLY A 63 -23.91 -6.81 -5.93
N ILE A 64 -22.83 -6.74 -5.15
CA ILE A 64 -22.73 -5.76 -4.06
C ILE A 64 -22.54 -4.35 -4.65
N THR A 65 -23.19 -3.36 -4.03
CA THR A 65 -23.11 -1.96 -4.44
C THR A 65 -21.67 -1.45 -4.33
N HIS A 66 -21.27 -0.54 -5.23
CA HIS A 66 -19.89 -0.03 -5.30
C HIS A 66 -19.39 0.47 -3.94
N GLU A 67 -20.14 1.35 -3.29
CA GLU A 67 -19.81 1.93 -1.98
C GLU A 67 -19.58 0.87 -0.90
N ARG A 68 -20.41 -0.17 -0.88
CA ARG A 68 -20.30 -1.25 0.10
C ARG A 68 -19.12 -2.16 -0.21
N ALA A 69 -18.93 -2.54 -1.47
CA ALA A 69 -17.82 -3.36 -1.92
C ALA A 69 -16.48 -2.67 -1.68
N LEU A 70 -16.40 -1.37 -1.95
CA LEU A 70 -15.21 -0.55 -1.71
C LEU A 70 -14.88 -0.47 -0.22
N ARG A 71 -15.89 -0.22 0.61
CA ARG A 71 -15.72 -0.14 2.07
C ARG A 71 -15.29 -1.49 2.66
N GLU A 72 -15.89 -2.59 2.21
CA GLU A 72 -15.52 -3.94 2.66
C GLU A 72 -14.10 -4.32 2.21
N ALA A 73 -13.73 -4.08 0.95
CA ALA A 73 -12.40 -4.38 0.40
C ALA A 73 -11.27 -3.55 1.04
N LEU A 74 -11.58 -2.34 1.52
CA LEU A 74 -10.63 -1.50 2.26
C LEU A 74 -10.59 -1.83 3.77
N GLY A 75 -11.33 -2.85 4.24
CA GLY A 75 -11.42 -3.19 5.67
C GLY A 75 -12.17 -2.16 6.52
N LEU A 76 -12.95 -1.27 5.89
CA LEU A 76 -13.67 -0.16 6.52
C LEU A 76 -15.12 -0.54 6.92
N GLY A 77 -15.57 -1.78 6.69
CA GLY A 77 -16.86 -2.31 7.16
C GLY A 77 -16.66 -3.14 8.44
N CYS A 78 -17.30 -2.90 9.58
CA CYS A 78 -18.65 -2.45 9.84
C CYS A 78 -18.62 -1.31 10.90
N SER A 79 -18.49 -0.05 10.48
CA SER A 79 -18.96 1.04 11.33
C SER A 79 -20.49 0.99 11.30
N ARG A 80 -21.08 0.21 12.21
CA ARG A 80 -22.34 0.64 12.83
C ARG A 80 -22.04 2.01 13.42
N LEU A 81 -22.17 3.07 12.62
CA LEU A 81 -22.49 4.37 13.18
C LEU A 81 -23.64 4.08 14.15
N PRO A 82 -23.51 4.40 15.45
CA PRO A 82 -24.66 4.39 16.32
C PRO A 82 -25.69 5.20 15.56
N ARG A 83 -26.83 4.56 15.28
CA ARG A 83 -28.01 5.26 14.80
C ARG A 83 -28.26 6.25 15.93
N GLU A 84 -27.72 7.47 15.82
CA GLU A 84 -28.07 8.56 16.69
C GLU A 84 -29.56 8.67 16.50
N THR A 85 -30.28 8.09 17.46
CA THR A 85 -31.68 8.33 17.65
C THR A 85 -31.74 9.82 17.91
N VAL A 86 -31.94 10.60 16.85
CA VAL A 86 -32.26 12.01 16.95
C VAL A 86 -33.55 12.03 17.73
N THR A 87 -33.45 12.22 19.04
CA THR A 87 -34.59 12.43 19.91
C THR A 87 -35.28 13.68 19.38
N PRO A 88 -36.49 13.59 18.81
CA PRO A 88 -37.18 14.80 18.37
C PRO A 88 -37.46 15.61 19.63
N LEU A 89 -36.83 16.78 19.74
CA LEU A 89 -37.16 17.76 20.76
C LEU A 89 -38.57 18.28 20.45
N TYR A 90 -39.58 17.66 21.07
CA TYR A 90 -40.93 18.18 21.07
C TYR A 90 -40.93 19.50 21.87
N PHE A 91 -41.08 20.61 21.17
CA PHE A 91 -41.46 21.88 21.79
C PHE A 91 -42.89 21.72 22.34
N ALA A 92 -42.98 21.47 23.63
CA ALA A 92 -44.25 21.60 24.35
C ALA A 92 -44.61 23.09 24.37
N GLY A 93 -45.47 23.49 23.43
CA GLY A 93 -46.15 24.78 23.49
C GLY A 93 -46.93 24.87 24.78
N ARG A 94 -46.71 25.96 25.54
CA ARG A 94 -47.61 26.36 26.61
C ARG A 94 -48.20 27.70 26.23
N ALA A 95 -49.53 27.73 26.29
CA ALA A 95 -50.44 28.85 26.02
C ALA A 95 -50.18 30.06 26.93
#